data_AF-A0A4S0K7Q1-F1
#
_entry.id   AF-A0A4S0K7Q1-F1
#
_cell.length_a   1.000
_cell.length_b   1.000
_cell.length_c   1.000
_cell.angle_alpha   90.00
_cell.angle_beta   90.00
_cell.angle_gamma   90.00
#
_symmetry.space_group_name_H-M   'P 1'
#
loop_
_entity.id
_entity.type
_entity.pdbx_description
1 polymer ?
#
loop_
_entity_poly.entity_id
_entity_poly.type
_entity_poly.pdbx_seq_one_letter_code
_entity_poly.pdbx_strand_id
1 'polypeptide(L)'
;MNKRWEDVSTRFRLVFADPETAFRAVDVEAMVKDSAAAKSTLATIGNRPEGFGALKGKTGIFATRADKEDRETATVNAPALARDLARYLEMREAAVQRLKTEERALRHRISIDIPALSPAACAVLERVRDAIDRNDLPAALGHALADREAKQEIDGFNKAVAERFGERTLLSNAAREPSGRLFESLAKGLQLQEREHLKEAWPVMRAAQQLAAQVRTVATLKQAEDMKLSQRQTPVMKQ
;
A
#
# COMPACT_ATOMS: atom_id res chain seq x y z
N MET A 1 4.62 -16.42 -2.44
CA MET A 1 5.49 -16.55 -3.62
C MET A 1 5.90 -18.00 -3.86
N ASN A 2 6.38 -18.72 -2.83
CA ASN A 2 6.89 -20.11 -2.94
C ASN A 2 5.92 -21.11 -3.58
N LYS A 3 4.63 -21.11 -3.17
CA LYS A 3 3.64 -22.07 -3.71
C LYS A 3 3.41 -21.95 -5.22
N ARG A 4 3.36 -20.72 -5.77
CA ARG A 4 3.15 -20.50 -7.21
C ARG A 4 4.36 -20.91 -8.04
N TRP A 5 5.54 -20.70 -7.48
CA TRP A 5 6.77 -21.18 -8.09
C TRP A 5 6.84 -22.71 -8.09
N GLU A 6 6.42 -23.33 -6.99
CA GLU A 6 6.34 -24.79 -6.86
C GLU A 6 5.35 -25.42 -7.86
N ASP A 7 4.19 -24.78 -8.09
CA ASP A 7 3.23 -25.18 -9.12
C ASP A 7 3.90 -25.18 -10.51
N VAL A 8 4.64 -24.12 -10.86
CA VAL A 8 5.37 -23.99 -12.14
C VAL A 8 6.44 -25.09 -12.26
N SER A 9 7.32 -25.23 -11.27
CA SER A 9 8.40 -26.24 -11.28
C SER A 9 7.86 -27.66 -11.33
N THR A 10 6.73 -27.93 -10.68
CA THR A 10 6.06 -29.23 -10.75
C THR A 10 5.52 -29.51 -12.14
N ARG A 11 4.92 -28.52 -12.80
CA ARG A 11 4.43 -28.71 -14.18
C ARG A 11 5.54 -28.88 -15.21
N PHE A 12 6.69 -28.21 -15.04
CA PHE A 12 7.86 -28.49 -15.88
C PHE A 12 8.25 -29.97 -15.85
N ARG A 13 8.20 -30.62 -14.67
CA ARG A 13 8.48 -32.07 -14.48
C ARG A 13 7.41 -33.00 -15.08
N LEU A 14 6.19 -32.50 -15.28
CA LEU A 14 5.11 -33.24 -15.94
C LEU A 14 5.17 -33.12 -17.47
N VAL A 15 5.67 -31.99 -17.98
CA VAL A 15 5.69 -31.69 -19.42
C VAL A 15 6.97 -32.19 -20.10
N PHE A 16 8.13 -31.94 -19.50
CA PHE A 16 9.42 -32.16 -20.17
C PHE A 16 10.15 -33.40 -19.64
N ALA A 17 10.84 -34.09 -20.55
CA ALA A 17 11.74 -35.19 -20.20
C ALA A 17 12.98 -34.68 -19.45
N ASP A 18 13.47 -33.49 -19.81
CA ASP A 18 14.49 -32.75 -19.07
C ASP A 18 13.94 -31.36 -18.64
N PRO A 19 13.36 -31.27 -17.44
CA PRO A 19 12.75 -30.05 -16.93
C PRO A 19 13.73 -28.89 -16.73
N GLU A 20 14.98 -29.18 -16.35
CA GLU A 20 16.00 -28.17 -16.06
C GLU A 20 16.48 -27.51 -17.36
N THR A 21 16.72 -28.31 -18.40
CA THR A 21 17.10 -27.78 -19.72
C THR A 21 15.95 -27.00 -20.34
N ALA A 22 14.71 -27.50 -20.25
CA ALA A 22 13.54 -26.80 -20.76
C ALA A 22 13.29 -25.48 -20.02
N PHE A 23 13.49 -25.46 -18.70
CA PHE A 23 13.39 -24.25 -17.89
C PHE A 23 14.36 -23.16 -18.36
N ARG A 24 15.62 -23.53 -18.63
CA ARG A 24 16.62 -22.59 -19.18
C ARG A 24 16.25 -22.10 -20.58
N ALA A 25 15.73 -22.99 -21.43
CA ALA A 25 15.31 -22.64 -22.79
C ALA A 25 14.12 -21.66 -22.82
N VAL A 26 13.21 -21.76 -21.84
CA VAL A 26 12.07 -20.83 -21.69
C VAL A 26 12.53 -19.42 -21.29
N ASP A 27 13.70 -19.29 -20.65
CA ASP A 27 14.30 -18.02 -20.23
C ASP A 27 13.30 -17.07 -19.53
N VAL A 28 12.86 -17.50 -18.34
CA VAL A 28 11.93 -16.73 -17.51
C VAL A 28 12.49 -15.34 -17.16
N GLU A 29 13.82 -15.17 -17.14
CA GLU A 29 14.44 -13.87 -16.89
C GLU A 29 14.22 -12.89 -18.05
N ALA A 30 14.36 -13.35 -19.30
CA ALA A 30 14.02 -12.55 -20.46
C ALA A 30 12.52 -12.20 -20.50
N MET A 31 11.65 -13.16 -20.17
CA MET A 31 10.20 -12.93 -20.09
C MET A 31 9.82 -11.85 -19.05
N VAL A 32 10.57 -11.76 -17.96
CA VAL A 32 10.38 -10.70 -16.95
C VAL A 32 10.76 -9.32 -17.48
N LYS A 33 11.73 -9.24 -18.40
CA LYS A 33 12.23 -7.98 -18.99
C LYS A 33 11.40 -7.52 -20.18
N ASP A 34 10.81 -8.45 -20.93
CA ASP A 34 10.03 -8.17 -22.14
C ASP A 34 8.68 -8.91 -22.17
N SER A 35 7.60 -8.13 -22.07
CA SER A 35 6.22 -8.64 -22.12
C SER A 35 5.83 -9.26 -23.47
N ALA A 36 6.41 -8.78 -24.58
CA ALA A 36 6.14 -9.34 -25.90
C ALA A 36 6.81 -10.72 -26.05
N ALA A 37 8.08 -10.82 -25.63
CA ALA A 37 8.78 -12.10 -25.54
C ALA A 37 8.06 -13.07 -24.61
N ALA A 38 7.53 -12.61 -23.46
CA ALA A 38 6.74 -13.42 -22.55
C ALA A 38 5.48 -13.99 -23.24
N LYS A 39 4.68 -13.15 -23.92
CA LYS A 39 3.48 -13.60 -24.63
C LYS A 39 3.78 -14.65 -25.70
N SER A 40 4.81 -14.42 -26.52
CA SER A 40 5.26 -15.35 -27.55
C SER A 40 5.71 -16.70 -26.95
N THR A 41 6.51 -16.64 -25.88
CA THR A 41 7.02 -17.83 -25.19
C THR A 41 5.88 -18.63 -24.57
N LEU A 42 4.94 -17.97 -23.87
CA LEU A 42 3.76 -18.63 -23.28
C LEU A 42 2.87 -19.29 -24.34
N ALA A 43 2.67 -18.63 -25.48
CA ALA A 43 1.92 -19.20 -26.59
C ALA A 43 2.64 -20.43 -27.18
N THR A 44 3.97 -20.38 -27.29
CA THR A 44 4.77 -21.52 -27.76
C THR A 44 4.72 -22.68 -26.78
N ILE A 45 4.83 -22.43 -25.46
CA ILE A 45 4.67 -23.49 -24.43
C ILE A 45 3.31 -24.16 -24.54
N GLY A 46 2.22 -23.39 -24.73
CA GLY A 46 0.87 -23.95 -24.78
C GLY A 46 0.57 -24.76 -26.04
N ASN A 47 1.19 -24.42 -27.18
CA ASN A 47 0.83 -24.98 -28.49
C ASN A 47 1.90 -25.87 -29.11
N ARG A 48 3.19 -25.60 -28.84
CA ARG A 48 4.37 -26.28 -29.39
C ARG A 48 5.47 -26.40 -28.33
N PRO A 49 5.20 -27.03 -27.18
CA PRO A 49 6.16 -27.13 -26.09
C PRO A 49 7.46 -27.82 -26.50
N GLU A 50 7.47 -28.66 -27.53
CA GLU A 50 8.66 -29.30 -28.10
C GLU A 50 9.75 -28.29 -28.51
N GLY A 51 9.38 -27.04 -28.80
CA GLY A 51 10.32 -25.96 -29.12
C GLY A 51 11.26 -25.60 -27.96
N PHE A 52 10.92 -25.97 -26.72
CA PHE A 52 11.74 -25.74 -25.53
C PHE A 52 12.42 -27.00 -24.98
N GLY A 53 12.07 -28.18 -25.50
CA GLY A 53 12.67 -29.44 -25.06
C GLY A 53 11.80 -30.65 -25.38
N ALA A 54 12.41 -31.84 -25.31
CA ALA A 54 11.68 -33.09 -25.53
C ALA A 54 10.60 -33.28 -24.43
N LEU A 55 9.37 -33.57 -24.85
CA LEU A 55 8.31 -33.88 -23.90
C LEU A 55 8.52 -35.25 -23.24
N LYS A 56 7.97 -35.39 -22.04
CA LYS A 56 7.97 -36.64 -21.31
C LYS A 56 7.16 -37.73 -22.06
N GLY A 57 7.56 -38.99 -21.90
CA GLY A 57 6.96 -40.12 -22.59
C GLY A 57 7.30 -40.20 -24.08
N LYS A 58 6.82 -41.26 -24.74
CA LYS A 58 7.08 -41.55 -26.15
C LYS A 58 5.80 -41.87 -26.91
N THR A 59 5.81 -41.63 -28.21
CA THR A 59 4.74 -42.03 -29.13
C THR A 59 5.26 -43.08 -30.12
N GLY A 60 4.35 -43.82 -30.75
CA GLY A 60 4.67 -44.78 -31.82
C GLY A 60 4.44 -46.25 -31.44
N ILE A 61 4.73 -47.13 -32.41
CA ILE A 61 4.45 -48.57 -32.33
C ILE A 61 5.33 -49.27 -31.28
N PHE A 62 6.54 -48.76 -31.04
CA PHE A 62 7.47 -49.29 -30.04
C PHE A 62 7.31 -48.69 -28.63
N ALA A 63 6.36 -47.77 -28.43
CA ALA A 63 6.15 -47.12 -27.14
C ALA A 63 5.32 -48.01 -26.20
N THR A 64 5.78 -48.13 -24.95
CA THR A 64 5.05 -48.85 -23.90
C THR A 64 3.77 -48.11 -23.51
N ARG A 65 2.90 -48.76 -22.73
CA ARG A 65 1.70 -48.10 -22.17
C ARG A 65 2.08 -46.91 -21.28
N ALA A 66 3.08 -47.08 -20.41
CA ALA A 66 3.57 -46.03 -19.53
C ALA A 66 4.13 -44.84 -20.33
N ASP A 67 4.87 -45.09 -21.42
CA ASP A 67 5.38 -44.04 -22.29
C ASP A 67 4.25 -43.19 -22.90
N LYS A 68 3.14 -43.82 -23.28
CA LYS A 68 1.97 -43.14 -23.87
C LYS A 68 1.20 -42.33 -22.82
N GLU A 69 1.04 -42.88 -21.61
CA GLU A 69 0.40 -42.19 -20.47
C GLU A 69 1.21 -40.96 -20.04
N ASP A 70 2.54 -41.08 -19.96
CA ASP A 70 3.45 -39.95 -19.69
C ASP A 70 3.34 -38.87 -20.78
N ARG A 71 3.22 -39.28 -22.05
CA ARG A 71 3.06 -38.35 -23.17
C ARG A 71 1.73 -37.62 -23.14
N GLU A 72 0.64 -38.32 -22.86
CA GLU A 72 -0.68 -37.71 -22.71
C GLU A 72 -0.69 -36.70 -21.56
N THR A 73 -0.10 -37.09 -20.42
CA THR A 73 0.09 -36.21 -19.26
C THR A 73 0.87 -34.96 -19.64
N ALA A 74 1.99 -35.09 -20.36
CA ALA A 74 2.78 -33.95 -20.81
C ALA A 74 1.98 -33.00 -21.71
N THR A 75 1.23 -33.56 -22.66
CA THR A 75 0.41 -32.80 -23.63
C THR A 75 -0.68 -32.00 -22.92
N VAL A 76 -1.41 -32.62 -21.98
CA VAL A 76 -2.47 -31.94 -21.20
C VAL A 76 -1.90 -30.88 -20.27
N ASN A 77 -0.69 -31.09 -19.74
CA ASN A 77 -0.07 -30.16 -18.80
C ASN A 77 0.64 -28.98 -19.47
N ALA A 78 0.96 -29.03 -20.76
CA ALA A 78 1.66 -27.93 -21.45
C ALA A 78 0.85 -26.61 -21.46
N PRO A 79 -0.45 -26.57 -21.82
CA PRO A 79 -1.27 -25.37 -21.66
C PRO A 79 -1.41 -24.92 -20.20
N ALA A 80 -1.41 -25.86 -19.25
CA ALA A 80 -1.47 -25.54 -17.82
C ALA A 80 -0.17 -24.90 -17.32
N LEU A 81 0.98 -25.36 -17.82
CA LEU A 81 2.28 -24.76 -17.55
C LEU A 81 2.33 -23.32 -18.04
N ALA A 82 1.86 -23.04 -19.25
CA ALA A 82 1.78 -21.67 -19.78
C ALA A 82 0.91 -20.78 -18.86
N ARG A 83 -0.28 -21.24 -18.46
CA ARG A 83 -1.16 -20.46 -17.55
C ARG A 83 -0.52 -20.18 -16.19
N ASP A 84 0.16 -21.16 -15.61
CA ASP A 84 0.78 -20.98 -14.30
C ASP A 84 2.01 -20.08 -14.36
N LEU A 85 2.79 -20.15 -15.46
CA LEU A 85 3.90 -19.24 -15.71
C LEU A 85 3.40 -17.80 -15.94
N ALA A 86 2.33 -17.60 -16.70
CA ALA A 86 1.71 -16.29 -16.88
C ALA A 86 1.29 -15.66 -15.54
N ARG A 87 0.60 -16.45 -14.71
CA ARG A 87 0.16 -16.00 -13.37
C ARG A 87 1.33 -15.67 -12.45
N TYR A 88 2.42 -16.43 -12.54
CA TYR A 88 3.65 -16.14 -11.79
C TYR A 88 4.23 -14.78 -12.19
N LEU A 89 4.32 -14.50 -13.50
CA LEU A 89 4.83 -13.24 -14.03
C LEU A 89 3.96 -12.05 -13.58
N GLU A 90 2.64 -12.16 -13.70
CA GLU A 90 1.69 -11.13 -13.24
C GLU A 90 1.83 -10.83 -11.73
N MET A 91 1.87 -11.88 -10.90
CA MET A 91 2.06 -11.74 -9.46
C MET A 91 3.39 -11.06 -9.12
N ARG A 92 4.46 -11.44 -9.83
CA ARG A 92 5.80 -10.87 -9.63
C ARG A 92 5.81 -9.39 -10.02
N GLU A 93 5.21 -9.03 -11.15
CA GLU A 93 5.09 -7.64 -11.58
C GLU A 93 4.28 -6.81 -10.57
N ALA A 94 3.13 -7.31 -10.13
CA ALA A 94 2.31 -6.64 -9.12
C ALA A 94 3.09 -6.41 -7.80
N ALA A 95 3.88 -7.39 -7.37
CA ALA A 95 4.73 -7.26 -6.18
C ALA A 95 5.82 -6.18 -6.38
N VAL A 96 6.49 -6.15 -7.53
CA VAL A 96 7.50 -5.14 -7.85
C VAL A 96 6.89 -3.74 -7.92
N GLN A 97 5.72 -3.58 -8.56
CA GLN A 97 5.04 -2.30 -8.63
C GLN A 97 4.61 -1.81 -7.25
N ARG A 98 4.08 -2.71 -6.41
CA ARG A 98 3.75 -2.39 -5.02
C ARG A 98 4.97 -1.92 -4.23
N LEU A 99 6.10 -2.60 -4.35
CA LEU A 99 7.33 -2.18 -3.66
C LEU A 99 7.81 -0.82 -4.16
N LYS A 100 7.76 -0.57 -5.47
CA LYS A 100 8.12 0.73 -6.05
C LYS A 100 7.17 1.85 -5.59
N THR A 101 5.87 1.60 -5.49
CA THR A 101 4.92 2.60 -5.01
C THR A 101 5.09 2.87 -3.52
N GLU A 102 5.31 1.84 -2.72
CA GLU A 102 5.65 1.96 -1.30
C GLU A 102 6.95 2.74 -1.10
N GLU A 103 7.98 2.46 -1.89
CA GLU A 103 9.26 3.19 -1.86
C GLU A 103 9.09 4.66 -2.26
N ARG A 104 8.38 4.94 -3.37
CA ARG A 104 8.09 6.31 -3.80
C ARG A 104 7.29 7.07 -2.75
N ALA A 105 6.30 6.44 -2.14
CA ALA A 105 5.52 7.03 -1.06
C ALA A 105 6.40 7.33 0.15
N LEU A 106 7.32 6.43 0.51
CA LEU A 106 8.28 6.65 1.60
C LEU A 106 9.21 7.83 1.30
N ARG A 107 9.84 7.85 0.10
CA ARG A 107 10.71 8.96 -0.32
C ARG A 107 9.97 10.29 -0.35
N HIS A 108 8.74 10.30 -0.84
CA HIS A 108 7.90 11.50 -0.85
C HIS A 108 7.63 11.99 0.57
N ARG A 109 7.23 11.11 1.49
CA ARG A 109 6.99 11.47 2.90
C ARG A 109 8.23 12.04 3.59
N ILE A 110 9.40 11.45 3.34
CA ILE A 110 10.67 11.94 3.91
C ILE A 110 11.03 13.32 3.35
N SER A 111 10.70 13.59 2.09
CA SER A 111 10.95 14.87 1.42
C SER A 111 10.00 16.00 1.83
N ILE A 112 8.95 15.73 2.61
CA ILE A 112 8.03 16.77 3.08
C ILE A 112 8.65 17.47 4.28
N ASP A 113 9.08 18.70 4.08
CA ASP A 113 9.49 19.58 5.17
C ASP A 113 8.26 19.97 6.00
N ILE A 114 8.36 19.80 7.31
CA ILE A 114 7.33 20.28 8.24
C ILE A 114 7.72 21.72 8.60
N PRO A 115 6.88 22.72 8.29
CA PRO A 115 7.22 24.10 8.58
C PRO A 115 7.36 24.30 10.10
N ALA A 116 8.37 25.08 10.50
CA ALA A 116 8.45 25.54 11.88
C ALA A 116 7.26 26.46 12.17
N LEU A 117 6.64 26.28 13.33
CA LEU A 117 5.57 27.14 13.81
C LEU A 117 6.15 28.41 14.45
N SER A 118 5.46 29.52 14.25
CA SER A 118 5.71 30.77 14.95
C SER A 118 5.49 30.59 16.46
N PRO A 119 6.12 31.41 17.31
CA PRO A 119 5.88 31.39 18.76
C PRO A 119 4.40 31.55 19.13
N ALA A 120 3.65 32.35 18.35
CA ALA A 120 2.22 32.55 18.55
C ALA A 120 1.42 31.27 18.27
N ALA A 121 1.70 30.58 17.15
CA ALA A 121 1.05 29.32 16.81
C ALA A 121 1.40 28.20 17.80
N CYS A 122 2.64 28.13 18.27
CA CYS A 122 3.03 27.22 19.36
C CYS A 122 2.21 27.48 20.64
N ALA A 123 2.11 28.74 21.08
CA ALA A 123 1.34 29.09 22.28
C ALA A 123 -0.17 28.82 22.13
N VAL A 124 -0.72 28.91 20.92
CA VAL A 124 -2.11 28.48 20.65
C VAL A 124 -2.23 26.96 20.77
N LEU A 125 -1.33 26.18 20.16
CA LEU A 125 -1.37 24.72 20.24
C LEU A 125 -1.15 24.18 21.65
N GLU A 126 -0.32 24.83 22.46
CA GLU A 126 -0.14 24.51 23.88
C GLU A 126 -1.46 24.67 24.64
N ARG A 127 -2.14 25.81 24.50
CA ARG A 127 -3.45 26.06 25.12
C ARG A 127 -4.52 25.07 24.63
N VAL A 128 -4.50 24.74 23.35
CA VAL A 128 -5.38 23.73 22.73
C VAL A 128 -5.12 22.35 23.35
N ARG A 129 -3.86 21.94 23.47
CA ARG A 129 -3.47 20.67 24.11
C ARG A 129 -3.95 20.62 25.55
N ASP A 130 -3.67 21.66 26.32
CA ASP A 130 -4.05 21.71 27.73
C ASP A 130 -5.59 21.69 27.91
N ALA A 131 -6.34 22.32 27.00
CA ALA A 131 -7.79 22.24 26.99
C ALA A 131 -8.29 20.84 26.62
N ILE A 132 -7.68 20.17 25.64
CA ILE A 132 -7.99 18.77 25.28
C ILE A 132 -7.69 17.82 26.45
N ASP A 133 -6.57 18.00 27.15
CA ASP A 133 -6.18 17.19 28.31
C ASP A 133 -7.16 17.37 29.48
N ARG A 134 -7.75 18.56 29.63
CA ARG A 134 -8.86 18.84 30.56
C ARG A 134 -10.23 18.39 30.05
N ASN A 135 -10.31 17.80 28.86
CA ASN A 135 -11.55 17.43 28.18
C ASN A 135 -12.49 18.64 27.91
N ASP A 136 -11.93 19.83 27.73
CA ASP A 136 -12.62 21.08 27.42
C ASP A 136 -12.51 21.41 25.92
N LEU A 137 -13.28 20.68 25.12
CA LEU A 137 -13.28 20.81 23.66
C LEU A 137 -13.75 22.20 23.17
N PRO A 138 -14.76 22.86 23.78
CA PRO A 138 -15.13 24.22 23.41
C PRO A 138 -13.99 25.23 23.61
N ALA A 139 -13.25 25.15 24.72
CA ALA A 139 -12.10 26.02 24.95
C ALA A 139 -10.97 25.78 23.95
N ALA A 140 -10.69 24.52 23.60
CA ALA A 140 -9.70 24.17 22.57
C ALA A 140 -10.02 24.83 21.23
N LEU A 141 -11.28 24.75 20.78
CA LEU A 141 -11.72 25.42 19.55
C LEU A 141 -11.68 26.95 19.68
N GLY A 142 -12.07 27.49 20.84
CA GLY A 142 -12.02 28.92 21.13
C GLY A 142 -10.61 29.49 21.04
N HIS A 143 -9.62 28.81 21.62
CA HIS A 143 -8.21 29.21 21.53
C HIS A 143 -7.69 29.23 20.09
N ALA A 144 -8.05 28.22 19.29
CA ALA A 144 -7.67 28.14 17.89
C ALA A 144 -8.36 29.19 17.00
N LEU A 145 -9.59 29.59 17.33
CA LEU A 145 -10.35 30.58 16.55
C LEU A 145 -10.04 32.03 16.94
N ALA A 146 -9.45 32.27 18.11
CA ALA A 146 -9.12 33.60 18.61
C ALA A 146 -8.01 34.29 17.80
N ASP A 147 -7.15 33.53 17.14
CA ASP A 147 -6.08 34.04 16.29
C ASP A 147 -6.14 33.38 14.91
N ARG A 148 -6.56 34.15 13.91
CA ARG A 148 -6.76 33.67 12.54
C ARG A 148 -5.44 33.37 11.83
N GLU A 149 -4.39 34.13 12.10
CA GLU A 149 -3.08 33.92 11.47
C GLU A 149 -2.44 32.65 12.03
N ALA A 150 -2.42 32.50 13.36
CA ALA A 150 -1.96 31.29 14.01
C ALA A 150 -2.76 30.05 13.55
N LYS A 151 -4.09 30.18 13.37
CA LYS A 151 -4.93 29.09 12.87
C LYS A 151 -4.53 28.64 11.46
N GLN A 152 -4.27 29.58 10.55
CA GLN A 152 -3.86 29.26 9.19
C GLN A 152 -2.51 28.55 9.17
N GLU A 153 -1.58 29.01 10.00
CA GLU A 153 -0.27 28.39 10.16
C GLU A 153 -0.39 26.96 10.71
N ILE A 154 -1.20 26.76 11.75
CA ILE A 154 -1.49 25.45 12.34
C ILE A 154 -2.15 24.50 11.31
N ASP A 155 -3.04 25.01 10.46
CA ASP A 155 -3.66 24.20 9.40
C ASP A 155 -2.64 23.76 8.34
N GLY A 156 -1.74 24.67 7.93
CA GLY A 156 -0.64 24.36 7.01
C GLY A 156 0.34 23.34 7.60
N PHE A 157 0.71 23.52 8.86
CA PHE A 157 1.52 22.57 9.62
C PHE A 157 0.83 21.20 9.72
N ASN A 158 -0.44 21.16 10.11
CA ASN A 158 -1.20 19.91 10.22
C ASN A 158 -1.32 19.19 8.88
N LYS A 159 -1.43 19.94 7.77
CA LYS A 159 -1.42 19.37 6.42
C LYS A 159 -0.08 18.69 6.12
N ALA A 160 1.05 19.35 6.37
CA ALA A 160 2.38 18.76 6.20
C ALA A 160 2.58 17.50 7.07
N VAL A 161 2.14 17.55 8.34
CA VAL A 161 2.15 16.42 9.26
C VAL A 161 1.28 15.27 8.74
N ALA A 162 0.08 15.55 8.22
CA ALA A 162 -0.83 14.57 7.66
C ALA A 162 -0.27 13.93 6.38
N GLU A 163 0.41 14.70 5.52
CA GLU A 163 1.04 14.17 4.30
C GLU A 163 2.27 13.30 4.64
N ARG A 164 3.08 13.71 5.63
CA ARG A 164 4.29 12.98 6.04
C ARG A 164 4.00 11.72 6.87
N PHE A 165 3.09 11.80 7.83
CA PHE A 165 2.83 10.72 8.79
C PHE A 165 1.47 10.04 8.62
N GLY A 166 0.56 10.62 7.85
CA GLY A 166 -0.82 10.16 7.68
C GLY A 166 -1.81 10.95 8.53
N GLU A 167 -3.01 11.15 7.99
CA GLU A 167 -4.03 12.09 8.48
C GLU A 167 -4.60 11.79 9.87
N ARG A 168 -4.52 10.54 10.33
CA ARG A 168 -5.07 10.10 11.63
C ARG A 168 -4.07 9.32 12.48
N THR A 169 -2.81 9.29 12.06
CA THR A 169 -1.78 8.44 12.66
C THR A 169 -1.51 8.82 14.11
N LEU A 170 -1.45 10.13 14.41
CA LEU A 170 -1.19 10.64 15.76
C LEU A 170 -2.45 10.70 16.64
N LEU A 171 -3.63 10.39 16.11
CA LEU A 171 -4.86 10.30 16.91
C LEU A 171 -4.98 8.96 17.67
N SER A 172 -4.20 7.95 17.28
CA SER A 172 -4.27 6.63 17.91
C SER A 172 -3.76 6.68 19.36
N ASN A 173 -4.24 5.74 20.20
CA ASN A 173 -3.73 5.58 21.57
C ASN A 173 -2.23 5.22 21.59
N ALA A 174 -1.76 4.51 20.56
CA ALA A 174 -0.35 4.17 20.39
C ALA A 174 0.55 5.38 20.09
N ALA A 175 -0.04 6.53 19.74
CA ALA A 175 0.69 7.78 19.50
C ALA A 175 0.70 8.71 20.72
N ARG A 176 0.22 8.27 21.89
CA ARG A 176 0.09 9.14 23.07
C ARG A 176 1.45 9.62 23.57
N GLU A 177 2.44 8.75 23.47
CA GLU A 177 3.83 9.03 23.79
C GLU A 177 4.68 8.91 22.52
N PRO A 178 5.81 9.63 22.42
CA PRO A 178 6.79 9.45 21.36
C PRO A 178 7.61 8.17 21.59
N SER A 179 6.94 7.04 21.82
CA SER A 179 7.52 5.76 22.21
C SER A 179 6.77 4.58 21.58
N GLY A 180 7.41 3.40 21.58
CA GLY A 180 6.79 2.15 21.14
C GLY A 180 6.72 1.94 19.63
N ARG A 181 5.94 0.94 19.20
CA ARG A 181 5.98 0.42 17.82
C ARG A 181 5.62 1.45 16.75
N LEU A 182 4.68 2.35 17.05
CA LEU A 182 4.28 3.39 16.10
C LEU A 182 5.39 4.43 15.91
N PHE A 183 5.98 4.92 17.01
CA PHE A 183 7.10 5.84 16.96
C PHE A 183 8.28 5.22 16.20
N GLU A 184 8.69 4.00 16.53
CA GLU A 184 9.79 3.30 15.85
C GLU A 184 9.53 3.12 14.34
N SER A 185 8.28 2.86 13.97
CA SER A 185 7.89 2.76 12.56
C SER A 185 8.01 4.09 11.82
N LEU A 186 7.62 5.21 12.45
CA LEU A 186 7.70 6.54 11.83
C LEU A 186 9.13 7.11 11.86
N ALA A 187 9.92 6.73 12.86
CA ALA A 187 11.32 7.10 13.04
C ALA A 187 12.30 6.19 12.27
N LYS A 188 11.79 5.23 11.49
CA LYS A 188 12.62 4.29 10.74
C LYS A 188 13.40 5.02 9.63
N GLY A 189 14.72 4.94 9.69
CA GLY A 189 15.61 5.57 8.70
C GLY A 189 16.04 7.01 9.04
N LEU A 190 15.55 7.58 10.14
CA LEU A 190 16.02 8.87 10.66
C LEU A 190 17.34 8.73 11.43
N GLN A 191 18.19 9.75 11.35
CA GLN A 191 19.40 9.88 12.17
C GLN A 191 19.03 10.13 13.64
N LEU A 192 19.97 9.89 14.57
CA LEU A 192 19.72 10.04 16.01
C LEU A 192 19.20 11.44 16.36
N GLN A 193 19.79 12.49 15.79
CA GLN A 193 19.38 13.87 16.01
C GLN A 193 17.96 14.16 15.50
N GLU A 194 17.62 13.67 14.29
CA GLU A 194 16.28 13.82 13.71
C GLU A 194 15.22 13.07 14.51
N ARG A 195 15.61 11.95 15.14
CA ARG A 195 14.75 11.21 16.05
C ARG A 195 14.45 11.99 17.32
N GLU A 196 15.43 12.69 17.89
CA GLU A 196 15.18 13.57 19.04
C GLU A 196 14.29 14.75 18.66
N HIS A 197 14.54 15.42 17.54
CA HIS A 197 13.64 16.47 17.04
C HIS A 197 12.21 15.96 16.81
N LEU A 198 12.06 14.72 16.31
CA LEU A 198 10.75 14.10 16.15
C LEU A 198 10.04 13.87 17.49
N LYS A 199 10.78 13.48 18.54
CA LYS A 199 10.23 13.34 19.91
C LYS A 199 9.79 14.68 20.46
N GLU A 200 10.59 15.73 20.28
CA GLU A 200 10.29 17.09 20.74
C GLU A 200 9.04 17.65 20.05
N ALA A 201 8.91 17.47 18.73
CA ALA A 201 7.77 17.92 17.96
C ALA A 201 6.50 17.07 18.16
N TRP A 202 6.62 15.88 18.76
CA TRP A 202 5.53 14.90 18.86
C TRP A 202 4.25 15.43 19.51
N PRO A 203 4.30 16.10 20.69
CA PRO A 203 3.10 16.60 21.34
C PRO A 203 2.39 17.67 20.50
N VAL A 204 3.16 18.52 19.82
CA VAL A 204 2.66 19.62 18.98
C VAL A 204 1.95 19.06 17.74
N MET A 205 2.58 18.10 17.04
CA MET A 205 1.97 17.42 15.90
C MET A 205 0.68 16.69 16.27
N ARG A 206 0.66 16.03 17.43
CA ARG A 206 -0.53 15.35 17.94
C ARG A 206 -1.67 16.34 18.24
N ALA A 207 -1.36 17.44 18.93
CA ALA A 207 -2.34 18.49 19.24
C ALA A 207 -2.96 19.09 17.98
N ALA A 208 -2.14 19.32 16.94
CA ALA A 208 -2.61 19.81 15.65
C ALA A 208 -3.58 18.83 14.96
N GLN A 209 -3.28 17.52 14.96
CA GLN A 209 -4.20 16.51 14.41
C GLN A 209 -5.51 16.41 15.22
N GLN A 210 -5.42 16.47 16.55
CA GLN A 210 -6.59 16.45 17.42
C GLN A 210 -7.49 17.66 17.17
N LEU A 211 -6.90 18.85 17.08
CA LEU A 211 -7.63 20.08 16.75
C LEU A 211 -8.33 19.97 15.40
N ALA A 212 -7.61 19.52 14.35
CA ALA A 212 -8.20 19.36 13.02
C ALA A 212 -9.35 18.34 13.02
N ALA A 213 -9.23 17.24 13.76
CA ALA A 213 -10.30 16.25 13.91
C ALA A 213 -11.54 16.84 14.61
N GLN A 214 -11.34 17.67 15.64
CA GLN A 214 -12.43 18.35 16.35
C GLN A 214 -13.13 19.38 15.48
N VAL A 215 -12.37 20.21 14.77
CA VAL A 215 -12.91 21.21 13.81
C VAL A 215 -13.77 20.52 12.75
N ARG A 216 -13.31 19.39 12.18
CA ARG A 216 -14.08 18.61 11.20
C ARG A 216 -15.36 18.04 11.81
N THR A 217 -15.28 17.50 13.01
CA THR A 217 -16.46 16.93 13.71
C THR A 217 -17.52 18.01 13.93
N VAL A 218 -17.14 19.19 14.41
CA VAL A 218 -18.06 20.31 14.60
C VAL A 218 -18.63 20.80 13.27
N ALA A 219 -17.83 20.89 12.22
CA ALA A 219 -18.31 21.29 10.89
C ALA A 219 -19.37 20.30 10.34
N THR A 220 -19.12 18.99 10.45
CA THR A 220 -20.08 17.97 10.02
C THR A 220 -21.38 18.01 10.83
N LEU A 221 -21.28 18.25 12.15
CA LEU A 221 -22.46 18.38 13.01
C LEU A 221 -23.32 19.60 12.60
N LYS A 222 -22.69 20.76 12.37
CA LYS A 222 -23.39 21.96 11.89
C LYS A 222 -24.08 21.72 10.56
N GLN A 223 -23.40 21.10 9.60
CA GLN A 223 -24.00 20.76 8.30
C GLN A 223 -25.21 19.82 8.45
N ALA A 224 -25.13 18.84 9.36
CA ALA A 224 -26.25 17.94 9.64
C ALA A 224 -27.44 18.66 10.29
N GLU A 225 -27.19 19.65 11.15
CA GLU A 225 -28.23 20.49 11.75
C GLU A 225 -28.91 21.39 10.71
N ASP A 226 -28.13 22.04 9.85
CA ASP A 226 -28.65 22.89 8.78
C ASP A 226 -29.53 22.10 7.80
N MET A 227 -29.12 20.88 7.43
CA MET A 227 -29.94 19.97 6.60
C MET A 227 -31.26 19.59 7.29
N LYS A 228 -31.24 19.32 8.61
CA LYS A 228 -32.46 19.00 9.37
C LYS A 228 -33.40 20.20 9.44
N LEU A 229 -32.89 21.41 9.63
CA LEU A 229 -33.68 22.64 9.66
C LEU A 229 -34.30 22.93 8.29
N SER A 230 -33.55 22.74 7.21
CA SER A 230 -34.05 22.89 5.83
C SER A 230 -35.16 21.88 5.50
N GLN A 231 -35.02 20.61 5.90
CA GLN A 231 -36.05 19.59 5.69
C GLN A 231 -37.35 19.86 6.46
N ARG A 232 -37.25 20.46 7.66
CA ARG A 232 -38.42 20.85 8.47
C ARG A 232 -39.16 22.07 7.92
N GLN A 233 -38.49 22.91 7.14
CA GLN A 233 -39.05 24.14 6.59
C GLN A 233 -39.68 23.98 5.20
N THR A 234 -39.49 22.84 4.52
CA THR A 234 -40.24 22.51 3.29
C THR A 234 -41.69 22.13 3.64
N PRO A 235 -42.71 22.95 3.33
CA PRO A 235 -44.09 22.56 3.53
C PRO A 235 -44.44 21.46 2.53
N VAL A 236 -44.96 20.34 3.03
CA VAL A 236 -45.58 19.30 2.21
C VAL A 236 -46.80 19.93 1.54
N MET A 237 -46.66 20.35 0.28
CA MET A 237 -47.80 20.68 -0.58
C MET A 237 -48.62 19.41 -0.77
N LYS A 238 -49.71 19.26 -0.01
CA LYS A 238 -50.73 18.24 -0.26
C LYS A 238 -51.51 18.64 -1.50
N GLN A 239 -51.56 17.73 -2.47
CA GLN A 239 -52.47 17.77 -3.62
C GLN A 239 -53.90 17.46 -3.17
#